data_AF-A0A627A568-F1
#
_entry.id   AF-A0A627A568-F1
#
_cell.length_a   1.000
_cell.length_b   1.000
_cell.length_c   1.000
_cell.angle_alpha   90.00
_cell.angle_beta   90.00
_cell.angle_gamma   90.00
#
_symmetry.space_group_name_H-M   'P 1'
#
loop_
_entity.id
_entity.type
_entity.pdbx_description
1 polymer ?
#
loop_
_entity_poly.entity_id
_entity_poly.type
_entity_poly.pdbx_seq_one_letter_code
_entity_poly.pdbx_strand_id
1 'polypeptide(L)'
;DRAQLSQWQQQLLSDTRQRDALPPLTLDLTPEALAEARALHTRQRPLRHRLAALQGQIVPKQKRQAQLQAAIARHHQEQAQYTQRLADKRLSYKTKAQELADVRTICEQEARIKDLESQRAHLQSGQPCPLCGSTTHPTIAAYQALELSANQTRRDALEKEVKTLAEEGAALRGQLDALTQQLQRDESEAQSLLQEEQALTEEWQTLCATLGVQLQPQEDLAGWLTAAEEHEQQLDQLSQRHALQTQIAAHTEQVARFTAQIAQRQASLTADLAQYTLSLPAPENEASWLNERADEAKIWQQRQTEFA
;
A
#
# COMPACT_ATOMS: atom_id res chain seq x y z
N ASP A 1 -51.72 -39.52 11.24
CA ASP A 1 -51.41 -39.09 12.62
C ASP A 1 -50.17 -39.72 13.22
N ARG A 2 -50.14 -41.02 13.59
CA ARG A 2 -48.97 -41.63 14.27
C ARG A 2 -47.68 -41.58 13.44
N ALA A 3 -47.75 -41.88 12.15
CA ALA A 3 -46.59 -41.75 11.24
C ALA A 3 -46.11 -40.29 11.10
N GLN A 4 -47.04 -39.34 11.04
CA GLN A 4 -46.74 -37.91 10.99
C GLN A 4 -46.12 -37.41 12.30
N LEU A 5 -46.61 -37.86 13.46
CA LEU A 5 -46.02 -37.58 14.76
C LEU A 5 -44.57 -38.08 14.81
N SER A 6 -44.31 -39.32 14.37
CA SER A 6 -42.95 -39.88 14.30
C SER A 6 -42.04 -39.04 13.40
N GLN A 7 -42.53 -38.56 12.26
CA GLN A 7 -41.77 -37.70 11.36
C GLN A 7 -41.40 -36.37 12.02
N TRP A 8 -42.36 -35.68 12.64
CA TRP A 8 -42.10 -34.42 13.35
C TRP A 8 -41.16 -34.60 14.54
N GLN A 9 -41.26 -35.72 15.26
CA GLN A 9 -40.33 -36.05 16.35
C GLN A 9 -38.89 -36.26 15.84
N GLN A 10 -38.72 -36.93 14.70
CA GLN A 10 -37.40 -37.09 14.08
C GLN A 10 -36.81 -35.75 13.63
N GLN A 11 -37.63 -34.86 13.04
CA GLN A 11 -37.20 -33.53 12.64
C GLN A 11 -36.81 -32.67 13.85
N LEU A 12 -37.63 -32.66 14.91
CA LEU A 12 -37.31 -31.96 16.15
C LEU A 12 -35.98 -32.42 16.77
N LEU A 13 -35.74 -33.74 16.80
CA LEU A 13 -34.48 -34.31 17.29
C LEU A 13 -33.29 -33.90 16.41
N SER A 14 -33.48 -33.87 15.09
CA SER A 14 -32.45 -33.42 14.14
C SER A 14 -32.08 -31.95 14.38
N ASP A 15 -33.05 -31.05 14.43
CA ASP A 15 -32.80 -29.61 14.57
C ASP A 15 -32.21 -29.28 15.95
N THR A 16 -32.64 -30.00 16.99
CA THR A 16 -32.06 -29.86 18.35
C THR A 16 -30.58 -30.25 18.34
N ARG A 17 -30.22 -31.38 17.71
CA ARG A 17 -28.82 -31.78 17.56
C ARG A 17 -28.01 -30.76 16.76
N GLN A 18 -28.59 -30.21 15.69
CA GLN A 18 -27.92 -29.17 14.90
C GLN A 18 -27.66 -27.91 15.72
N ARG A 19 -28.63 -27.47 16.52
CA ARG A 19 -28.48 -26.31 17.42
C ARG A 19 -27.39 -26.55 18.46
N ASP A 20 -27.38 -27.73 19.07
CA ASP A 20 -26.42 -28.09 20.13
C ASP A 20 -25.01 -28.30 19.58
N ALA A 21 -24.86 -28.57 18.28
CA ALA A 21 -23.58 -28.63 17.59
C ALA A 21 -22.99 -27.25 17.25
N LEU A 22 -23.75 -26.16 17.34
CA LEU A 22 -23.25 -24.82 17.06
C LEU A 22 -22.30 -24.32 18.16
N PRO A 23 -21.20 -23.61 17.82
CA PRO A 23 -20.24 -23.09 18.79
C PRO A 23 -20.90 -22.20 19.85
N PRO A 24 -20.49 -22.24 21.13
CA PRO A 24 -21.04 -21.34 22.14
C PRO A 24 -20.82 -19.87 21.71
N LEU A 25 -21.88 -19.06 21.76
CA LEU A 25 -21.78 -17.62 21.47
C LEU A 25 -21.91 -16.83 22.76
N THR A 26 -21.14 -15.75 22.84
CA THR A 26 -21.22 -14.75 23.92
C THR A 26 -22.18 -13.61 23.60
N LEU A 27 -22.53 -13.43 22.31
CA LEU A 27 -23.50 -12.43 21.87
C LEU A 27 -24.91 -12.87 22.20
N ASP A 28 -25.65 -11.99 22.88
CA ASP A 28 -27.08 -12.13 23.15
C ASP A 28 -27.80 -10.90 22.56
N LEU A 29 -28.25 -11.04 21.32
CA LEU A 29 -28.99 -10.00 20.59
C LEU A 29 -30.38 -10.52 20.26
N THR A 30 -31.38 -9.64 20.27
CA THR A 30 -32.71 -9.98 19.77
C THR A 30 -32.65 -10.20 18.25
N PRO A 31 -33.60 -10.95 17.64
CA PRO A 31 -33.65 -11.13 16.18
C PRO A 31 -33.70 -9.80 15.40
N GLU A 32 -34.37 -8.78 15.96
CA GLU A 32 -34.44 -7.44 15.39
C GLU A 32 -33.07 -6.72 15.45
N ALA A 33 -32.44 -6.67 16.64
CA ALA A 33 -31.12 -6.07 16.80
C ALA A 33 -30.05 -6.79 15.97
N LEU A 34 -30.15 -8.11 15.81
CA LEU A 34 -29.29 -8.89 14.93
C LEU A 34 -29.48 -8.50 13.46
N ALA A 35 -30.72 -8.33 12.99
CA ALA A 35 -30.99 -7.92 11.61
C ALA A 35 -30.41 -6.52 11.33
N GLU A 36 -30.57 -5.59 12.28
CA GLU A 36 -29.96 -4.26 12.21
C GLU A 36 -28.43 -4.31 12.19
N ALA A 37 -27.81 -5.09 13.08
CA ALA A 37 -26.37 -5.26 13.14
C ALA A 37 -25.80 -5.84 11.84
N ARG A 38 -26.44 -6.86 11.26
CA ARG A 38 -26.04 -7.44 9.96
C ARG A 38 -26.22 -6.45 8.81
N ALA A 39 -27.31 -5.68 8.80
CA ALA A 39 -27.52 -4.63 7.81
C ALA A 39 -26.46 -3.54 7.91
N LEU A 40 -26.06 -3.15 9.13
CA LEU A 40 -24.98 -2.20 9.37
C LEU A 40 -23.64 -2.75 8.84
N HIS A 41 -23.29 -4.00 9.18
CA HIS A 41 -22.07 -4.65 8.69
C HIS A 41 -22.01 -4.70 7.16
N THR A 42 -23.14 -5.02 6.52
CA THR A 42 -23.28 -5.05 5.06
C THR A 42 -23.02 -3.67 4.44
N ARG A 43 -23.58 -2.60 5.04
CA ARG A 43 -23.36 -1.21 4.59
C ARG A 43 -21.92 -0.75 4.81
N GLN A 44 -21.29 -1.17 5.90
CA GLN A 44 -19.92 -0.76 6.26
C GLN A 44 -18.83 -1.56 5.55
N ARG A 45 -19.10 -2.79 5.09
CA ARG A 45 -18.13 -3.63 4.37
C ARG A 45 -17.42 -2.92 3.20
N PRO A 46 -18.10 -2.26 2.25
CA PRO A 46 -17.39 -1.55 1.17
C PRO A 46 -16.51 -0.41 1.68
N LEU A 47 -16.91 0.28 2.76
CA LEU A 47 -16.12 1.34 3.38
C LEU A 47 -14.84 0.79 4.02
N ARG A 48 -14.94 -0.37 4.70
CA ARG A 48 -13.78 -1.11 5.26
C ARG A 48 -12.78 -1.50 4.17
N HIS A 49 -13.26 -2.02 3.04
CA HIS A 49 -12.39 -2.35 1.90
C HIS A 49 -11.77 -1.10 1.26
N ARG A 50 -12.51 0.01 1.18
CA ARG A 50 -11.96 1.28 0.68
C ARG A 50 -10.85 1.82 1.59
N LEU A 51 -11.03 1.75 2.92
CA LEU A 51 -9.94 2.07 3.86
C LEU A 51 -8.70 1.22 3.60
N ALA A 52 -8.85 -0.11 3.47
CA ALA A 52 -7.71 -0.99 3.15
C ALA A 52 -6.99 -0.59 1.86
N ALA A 53 -7.74 -0.27 0.81
CA ALA A 53 -7.18 0.19 -0.45
C ALA A 53 -6.48 1.55 -0.34
N LEU A 54 -6.97 2.46 0.51
CA LEU A 54 -6.31 3.74 0.78
C LEU A 54 -5.02 3.56 1.58
N GLN A 55 -5.00 2.69 2.59
CA GLN A 55 -3.77 2.39 3.34
C GLN A 55 -2.67 1.89 2.41
N GLY A 56 -3.03 0.98 1.49
CA GLY A 56 -2.13 0.44 0.48
C GLY A 56 -1.57 1.50 -0.50
N GLN A 57 -2.20 2.68 -0.59
CA GLN A 57 -1.72 3.79 -1.41
C GLN A 57 -0.93 4.83 -0.59
N ILE A 58 -1.42 5.16 0.62
CA ILE A 58 -0.84 6.19 1.49
C ILE A 58 0.55 5.75 1.99
N VAL A 59 0.67 4.54 2.54
CA VAL A 59 1.91 4.08 3.18
C VAL A 59 3.10 4.05 2.20
N PRO A 60 2.98 3.51 0.97
CA PRO A 60 4.08 3.58 0.00
C PRO A 60 4.43 5.00 -0.44
N LYS A 61 3.42 5.89 -0.59
CA LYS A 61 3.65 7.29 -0.96
C LYS A 61 4.40 8.05 0.13
N GLN A 62 4.03 7.88 1.39
CA GLN A 62 4.76 8.43 2.55
C GLN A 62 6.21 7.96 2.58
N LYS A 63 6.44 6.66 2.36
CA LYS A 63 7.79 6.10 2.29
C LYS A 63 8.58 6.71 1.13
N ARG A 64 7.98 6.83 -0.05
CA ARG A 64 8.61 7.44 -1.23
C ARG A 64 8.94 8.91 -0.97
N GLN A 65 8.03 9.65 -0.35
CA GLN A 65 8.23 11.06 -0.02
C GLN A 65 9.40 11.23 0.95
N ALA A 66 9.49 10.42 2.01
CA ALA A 66 10.62 10.47 2.94
C ALA A 66 11.96 10.16 2.25
N GLN A 67 11.99 9.17 1.35
CA GLN A 67 13.17 8.84 0.56
C GLN A 67 13.58 9.97 -0.38
N LEU A 68 12.60 10.60 -1.04
CA LEU A 68 12.83 11.69 -1.98
C LEU A 68 13.32 12.95 -1.26
N GLN A 69 12.75 13.30 -0.10
CA GLN A 69 13.21 14.40 0.74
C GLN A 69 14.65 14.19 1.21
N ALA A 70 15.02 12.96 1.60
CA ALA A 70 16.40 12.64 1.96
C ALA A 70 17.37 12.78 0.77
N ALA A 71 16.95 12.37 -0.44
CA ALA A 71 17.73 12.55 -1.66
C ALA A 71 17.91 14.04 -2.03
N ILE A 72 16.84 14.83 -1.95
CA ILE A 72 16.87 16.28 -2.17
C ILE A 72 17.86 16.96 -1.21
N ALA A 73 17.79 16.64 0.09
CA ALA A 73 18.72 17.20 1.08
C ALA A 73 20.19 16.86 0.75
N ARG A 74 20.46 15.62 0.31
CA ARG A 74 21.79 15.21 -0.12
C ARG A 74 22.24 15.96 -1.38
N HIS A 75 21.38 16.08 -2.39
CA HIS A 75 21.72 16.79 -3.62
C HIS A 75 21.97 18.29 -3.36
N HIS A 76 21.24 18.92 -2.44
CA HIS A 76 21.52 20.30 -1.99
C HIS A 76 22.92 20.43 -1.38
N GLN A 77 23.33 19.46 -0.55
CA GLN A 77 24.68 19.45 0.01
C GLN A 77 25.75 19.26 -1.08
N GLU A 78 25.52 18.37 -2.04
CA GLU A 78 26.41 18.16 -3.19
C GLU A 78 26.50 19.42 -4.08
N GLN A 79 25.38 20.12 -4.29
CA GLN A 79 25.34 21.38 -5.05
C GLN A 79 26.16 22.46 -4.36
N ALA A 80 26.06 22.59 -3.03
CA ALA A 80 26.88 23.53 -2.27
C ALA A 80 28.39 23.22 -2.40
N GLN A 81 28.77 21.94 -2.33
CA GLN A 81 30.16 21.51 -2.50
C GLN A 81 30.70 21.80 -3.91
N TYR A 82 29.94 21.49 -4.95
CA TYR A 82 30.35 21.78 -6.33
C TYR A 82 30.42 23.28 -6.61
N THR A 83 29.50 24.06 -6.03
CA THR A 83 29.51 25.52 -6.15
C THR A 83 30.77 26.11 -5.54
N GLN A 84 31.17 25.63 -4.37
CA GLN A 84 32.42 26.03 -3.74
C GLN A 84 33.64 25.64 -4.59
N ARG A 85 33.71 24.39 -5.06
CA ARG A 85 34.81 23.93 -5.93
C ARG A 85 34.92 24.76 -7.21
N LEU A 86 33.79 25.14 -7.82
CA LEU A 86 33.78 25.99 -9.00
C LEU A 86 34.28 27.41 -8.67
N ALA A 87 33.92 27.97 -7.51
CA ALA A 87 34.41 29.26 -7.05
C ALA A 87 35.94 29.24 -6.85
N ASP A 88 36.47 28.20 -6.20
CA ASP A 88 37.90 28.01 -5.99
C ASP A 88 38.66 27.88 -7.32
N LYS A 89 38.11 27.12 -8.28
CA LYS A 89 38.68 26.99 -9.63
C LYS A 89 38.66 28.30 -10.41
N ARG A 90 37.58 29.10 -10.30
CA ARG A 90 37.52 30.45 -10.91
C ARG A 90 38.57 31.38 -10.33
N LEU A 91 38.82 31.32 -9.02
CA LEU A 91 39.88 32.10 -8.38
C LEU A 91 41.27 31.67 -8.88
N SER A 92 41.54 30.37 -8.90
CA SER A 92 42.80 29.81 -9.42
C SER A 92 43.04 30.18 -10.88
N TYR A 93 42.01 30.07 -11.73
CA TYR A 93 42.06 30.49 -13.13
C TYR A 93 42.43 31.97 -13.25
N LYS A 94 41.78 32.85 -12.47
CA LYS A 94 42.05 34.29 -12.50
C LYS A 94 43.51 34.60 -12.16
N THR A 95 44.04 33.99 -11.11
CA THR A 95 45.44 34.17 -10.71
C THR A 95 46.41 33.67 -11.79
N LYS A 96 46.19 32.46 -12.31
CA LYS A 96 47.07 31.85 -13.32
C LYS A 96 46.99 32.55 -14.68
N ALA A 97 45.82 33.04 -15.07
CA ALA A 97 45.65 33.84 -16.27
C ALA A 97 46.40 35.18 -16.17
N GLN A 98 46.44 35.79 -14.98
CA GLN A 98 47.25 36.99 -14.74
C GLN A 98 48.74 36.68 -14.82
N GLU A 99 49.21 35.62 -14.13
CA GLU A 99 50.62 35.17 -14.22
C GLU A 99 51.04 34.91 -15.67
N LEU A 100 50.17 34.28 -16.47
CA LEU A 100 50.41 34.04 -17.88
C LEU A 100 50.52 35.34 -18.69
N ALA A 101 49.64 36.30 -18.43
CA ALA A 101 49.68 37.61 -19.11
C ALA A 101 51.00 38.34 -18.82
N ASP A 102 51.42 38.36 -17.54
CA ASP A 102 52.67 38.99 -17.12
C ASP A 102 53.89 38.32 -17.78
N VAL A 103 53.95 36.98 -17.78
CA VAL A 103 55.05 36.23 -18.41
C VAL A 103 55.06 36.39 -19.93
N ARG A 104 53.90 36.52 -20.58
CA ARG A 104 53.83 36.83 -22.02
C ARG A 104 54.47 38.18 -22.33
N THR A 105 54.19 39.21 -21.53
CA THR A 105 54.83 40.52 -21.68
C THR A 105 56.35 40.44 -21.49
N ILE A 106 56.84 39.63 -20.54
CA ILE A 106 58.28 39.40 -20.36
C ILE A 106 58.88 38.73 -21.61
N CYS A 107 58.27 37.66 -22.11
CA CYS A 107 58.73 36.96 -23.32
C CYS A 107 58.77 37.88 -24.56
N GLU A 108 57.81 38.80 -24.69
CA GLU A 108 57.79 39.80 -25.78
C GLU A 108 58.94 40.81 -25.65
N GLN A 109 59.21 41.29 -24.44
CA GLN A 109 60.35 42.18 -24.16
C GLN A 109 61.67 41.48 -24.44
N GLU A 110 61.82 40.23 -24.00
CA GLU A 110 62.98 39.38 -24.26
C GLU A 110 63.21 39.15 -25.77
N ALA A 111 62.16 38.87 -26.53
CA ALA A 111 62.24 38.74 -27.99
C ALA A 111 62.73 40.04 -28.65
N ARG A 112 62.23 41.19 -28.17
CA ARG A 112 62.66 42.51 -28.66
C ARG A 112 64.12 42.82 -28.29
N ILE A 113 64.56 42.46 -27.08
CA ILE A 113 65.96 42.60 -26.66
C ILE A 113 66.85 41.76 -27.56
N LYS A 114 66.48 40.50 -27.83
CA LYS A 114 67.24 39.63 -28.74
C LYS A 114 67.34 40.21 -30.16
N ASP A 115 66.25 40.77 -30.68
CA ASP A 115 66.25 41.40 -32.00
C ASP A 115 67.24 42.58 -32.04
N LEU A 116 67.22 43.45 -31.03
CA LEU A 116 68.16 44.57 -30.89
C LEU A 116 69.61 44.10 -30.70
N GLU A 117 69.83 43.02 -29.95
CA GLU A 117 71.15 42.39 -29.80
C GLU A 117 71.66 41.81 -31.12
N SER A 118 70.78 41.17 -31.89
CA SER A 118 71.14 40.65 -33.21
C SER A 118 71.54 41.78 -34.14
N GLN A 119 70.81 42.89 -34.17
CA GLN A 119 71.15 44.10 -34.94
C GLN A 119 72.48 44.70 -34.45
N ARG A 120 72.72 44.72 -33.14
CA ARG A 120 73.97 45.19 -32.54
C ARG A 120 75.17 44.31 -32.92
N ALA A 121 74.99 43.00 -33.08
CA ALA A 121 76.05 42.09 -33.54
C ALA A 121 76.52 42.36 -34.99
N HIS A 122 75.71 43.06 -35.80
CA HIS A 122 76.09 43.46 -37.16
C HIS A 122 76.92 44.76 -37.20
N LEU A 123 77.17 45.40 -36.06
CA LEU A 123 77.97 46.63 -35.97
C LEU A 123 79.46 46.30 -36.05
N GLN A 124 80.14 46.88 -37.04
CA GLN A 124 81.58 46.71 -37.27
C GLN A 124 82.36 47.93 -36.77
N SER A 125 83.50 47.71 -36.12
CA SER A 125 84.37 48.78 -35.64
C SER A 125 84.85 49.66 -36.81
N GLY A 126 84.62 50.98 -36.72
CA GLY A 126 85.04 51.96 -37.74
C GLY A 126 84.01 52.26 -38.84
N GLN A 127 82.89 51.54 -38.93
CA GLN A 127 81.77 51.87 -39.82
C GLN A 127 80.65 52.59 -39.04
N PRO A 128 80.00 53.63 -39.59
CA PRO A 128 78.94 54.35 -38.90
C PRO A 128 77.71 53.45 -38.71
N CYS A 129 77.24 53.34 -37.47
CA CYS A 129 76.03 52.58 -37.14
C CYS A 129 74.79 53.18 -37.87
N PRO A 130 73.99 52.37 -38.58
CA PRO A 130 72.81 52.87 -39.31
C PRO A 130 71.68 53.40 -38.40
N LEU A 131 71.72 53.07 -37.11
CA LEU A 131 70.72 53.51 -36.12
C LEU A 131 71.13 54.78 -35.35
N CYS A 132 72.42 55.07 -35.20
CA CYS A 132 72.88 56.21 -34.37
C CYS A 132 74.08 57.00 -34.90
N GLY A 133 74.70 56.60 -36.01
CA GLY A 133 75.81 57.31 -36.66
C GLY A 133 77.18 57.24 -35.97
N SER A 134 77.27 56.66 -34.76
CA SER A 134 78.55 56.47 -34.06
C SER A 134 79.42 55.40 -34.75
N THR A 135 80.74 55.60 -34.73
CA THR A 135 81.75 54.65 -35.22
C THR A 135 82.40 53.82 -34.10
N THR A 136 82.07 54.10 -32.83
CA THR A 136 82.63 53.45 -31.64
C THR A 136 81.54 53.02 -30.66
N HIS A 137 81.64 51.76 -30.20
CA HIS A 137 80.72 51.14 -29.25
C HIS A 137 81.47 50.26 -28.24
N PRO A 138 81.99 50.83 -27.14
CA PRO A 138 82.89 50.13 -26.22
C PRO A 138 82.22 49.02 -25.38
N THR A 139 80.89 48.99 -25.29
CA THR A 139 80.16 48.10 -24.34
C THR A 139 79.48 46.88 -25.01
N ILE A 140 79.67 46.65 -26.32
CA ILE A 140 78.97 45.58 -27.05
C ILE A 140 79.29 44.18 -26.50
N ALA A 141 80.54 43.94 -26.09
CA ALA A 141 81.00 42.62 -25.64
C ALA A 141 80.37 42.16 -24.31
N ALA A 142 79.78 43.06 -23.50
CA ALA A 142 79.30 42.73 -22.16
C ALA A 142 77.87 42.15 -22.10
N TYR A 143 77.09 42.24 -23.19
CA TYR A 143 75.66 41.93 -23.18
C TYR A 143 75.30 40.63 -23.95
N GLN A 144 76.27 39.85 -24.43
CA GLN A 144 76.05 38.82 -25.46
C GLN A 144 75.48 37.47 -24.95
N ALA A 145 74.77 37.44 -23.82
CA ALA A 145 74.24 36.18 -23.28
C ALA A 145 72.94 36.39 -22.48
N LEU A 146 71.82 36.63 -23.19
CA LEU A 146 70.48 36.45 -22.62
C LEU A 146 69.86 35.17 -23.19
N GLU A 147 69.73 34.14 -22.35
CA GLU A 147 69.01 32.92 -22.70
C GLU A 147 67.50 33.09 -22.53
N LEU A 148 66.77 33.02 -23.64
CA LEU A 148 65.33 33.28 -23.75
C LEU A 148 64.45 32.07 -23.38
N SER A 149 65.05 30.94 -23.01
CA SER A 149 64.35 29.65 -22.95
C SER A 149 63.53 29.45 -21.67
N ALA A 150 63.95 30.05 -20.56
CA ALA A 150 63.31 29.83 -19.25
C ALA A 150 61.90 30.43 -19.17
N ASN A 151 61.73 31.68 -19.60
CA ASN A 151 60.42 32.35 -19.59
C ASN A 151 59.48 31.81 -20.67
N GLN A 152 60.01 31.40 -21.83
CA GLN A 152 59.22 30.70 -22.86
C GLN A 152 58.68 29.36 -22.34
N THR A 153 59.52 28.56 -21.68
CA THR A 153 59.09 27.28 -21.06
C THR A 153 58.04 27.53 -19.98
N ARG A 154 58.24 28.56 -19.15
CA ARG A 154 57.27 28.96 -18.12
C ARG A 154 55.94 29.41 -18.70
N ARG A 155 55.95 30.19 -19.79
CA ARG A 155 54.74 30.61 -20.52
C ARG A 155 53.97 29.39 -20.99
N ASP A 156 54.63 28.46 -21.67
CA ASP A 156 53.97 27.29 -22.26
C ASP A 156 53.39 26.37 -21.17
N ALA A 157 54.04 26.28 -20.01
CA ALA A 157 53.51 25.58 -18.84
C ALA A 157 52.25 26.28 -18.28
N LEU A 158 52.30 27.60 -18.10
CA LEU A 158 51.15 28.40 -17.64
C LEU A 158 49.97 28.35 -18.61
N GLU A 159 50.22 28.34 -19.93
CA GLU A 159 49.16 28.20 -20.95
C GLU A 159 48.43 26.87 -20.80
N LYS A 160 49.16 25.78 -20.57
CA LYS A 160 48.57 24.46 -20.30
C LYS A 160 47.76 24.48 -19.01
N GLU A 161 48.31 25.02 -17.92
CA GLU A 161 47.62 25.13 -16.62
C GLU A 161 46.31 25.92 -16.73
N VAL A 162 46.33 27.09 -17.37
CA VAL A 162 45.14 27.93 -17.58
C VAL A 162 44.10 27.21 -18.42
N LYS A 163 44.53 26.49 -19.47
CA LYS A 163 43.62 25.70 -20.31
C LYS A 163 42.98 24.55 -19.51
N THR A 164 43.76 23.81 -18.73
CA THR A 164 43.25 22.74 -17.86
C THR A 164 42.25 23.29 -16.83
N LEU A 165 42.55 24.42 -16.18
CA LEU A 165 41.62 25.06 -15.24
C LEU A 165 40.31 25.50 -15.90
N ALA A 166 40.36 25.95 -17.16
CA ALA A 166 39.17 26.31 -17.92
C ALA A 166 38.30 25.09 -18.25
N GLU A 167 38.92 23.98 -18.68
CA GLU A 167 38.24 22.72 -18.97
C GLU A 167 37.60 22.11 -17.71
N GLU A 168 38.34 22.05 -16.60
CA GLU A 168 37.83 21.61 -15.30
C GLU A 168 36.67 22.49 -14.79
N GLY A 169 36.79 23.81 -14.95
CA GLY A 169 35.74 24.75 -14.57
C GLY A 169 34.48 24.60 -15.43
N ALA A 170 34.62 24.33 -16.72
CA ALA A 170 33.50 24.04 -17.61
C ALA A 170 32.82 22.71 -17.25
N ALA A 171 33.60 21.67 -16.94
CA ALA A 171 33.07 20.38 -16.49
C ALA A 171 32.29 20.50 -15.17
N LEU A 172 32.84 21.21 -14.17
CA LEU A 172 32.15 21.47 -12.90
C LEU A 172 30.85 22.26 -13.09
N ARG A 173 30.83 23.23 -14.00
CA ARG A 173 29.60 23.97 -14.33
C ARG A 173 28.54 23.05 -14.93
N GLY A 174 28.92 22.20 -15.89
CA GLY A 174 28.00 21.22 -16.47
C GLY A 174 27.43 20.25 -15.43
N GLN A 175 28.24 19.82 -14.46
CA GLN A 175 27.77 18.99 -13.33
C GLN A 175 26.79 19.75 -12.43
N LEU A 176 27.05 21.02 -12.12
CA LEU A 176 26.14 21.86 -11.35
C LEU A 176 24.81 22.09 -12.07
N ASP A 177 24.83 22.35 -13.38
CA ASP A 177 23.62 22.56 -14.16
C ASP A 177 22.77 21.29 -14.18
N ALA A 178 23.39 20.12 -14.39
CA ALA A 178 22.71 18.82 -14.35
C ALA A 178 22.10 18.52 -12.95
N LEU A 179 22.86 18.77 -11.89
CA LEU A 179 22.40 18.57 -10.51
C LEU A 179 21.26 19.52 -10.14
N THR A 180 21.33 20.78 -10.61
CA THR A 180 20.27 21.77 -10.40
C THR A 180 18.97 21.37 -11.10
N GLN A 181 19.06 20.86 -12.33
CA GLN A 181 17.89 20.32 -13.05
C GLN A 181 17.34 19.06 -12.38
N GLN A 182 18.20 18.23 -11.77
CA GLN A 182 17.75 17.08 -10.99
C GLN A 182 17.01 17.51 -9.72
N LEU A 183 17.57 18.44 -8.95
CA LEU A 183 16.92 19.01 -7.76
C LEU A 183 15.53 19.58 -8.08
N GLN A 184 15.39 20.37 -9.14
CA GLN A 184 14.09 20.92 -9.55
C GLN A 184 13.06 19.83 -9.90
N ARG A 185 13.50 18.73 -10.50
CA ARG A 185 12.62 17.59 -10.81
C ARG A 185 12.21 16.85 -9.54
N ASP A 186 13.18 16.56 -8.68
CA ASP A 186 12.94 15.86 -7.41
C ASP A 186 12.01 16.69 -6.50
N GLU A 187 12.21 18.02 -6.43
CA GLU A 187 11.37 18.93 -5.66
C GLU A 187 9.94 19.03 -6.20
N SER A 188 9.76 19.05 -7.52
CA SER A 188 8.42 19.06 -8.12
C SER A 188 7.70 17.71 -7.95
N GLU A 189 8.40 16.58 -8.05
CA GLU A 189 7.86 15.25 -7.70
C GLU A 189 7.46 15.21 -6.22
N ALA A 190 8.29 15.72 -5.31
CA ALA A 190 8.00 15.75 -3.88
C ALA A 190 6.74 16.58 -3.55
N GLN A 191 6.56 17.72 -4.22
CA GLN A 191 5.36 18.54 -4.07
C GLN A 191 4.11 17.84 -4.60
N SER A 192 4.18 17.20 -5.78
CA SER A 192 3.06 16.42 -6.32
C SER A 192 2.66 15.28 -5.37
N LEU A 193 3.65 14.52 -4.88
CA LEU A 193 3.42 13.44 -3.93
C LEU A 193 2.78 13.94 -2.62
N LEU A 194 3.21 15.10 -2.12
CA LEU A 194 2.61 15.70 -0.92
C LEU A 194 1.13 16.04 -1.14
N GLN A 195 0.78 16.63 -2.27
CA GLN A 195 -0.61 16.98 -2.59
C GLN A 195 -1.48 15.72 -2.74
N GLU A 196 -0.96 14.70 -3.43
CA GLU A 196 -1.65 13.41 -3.57
C GLU A 196 -1.86 12.74 -2.20
N GLU A 197 -0.84 12.75 -1.34
CA GLU A 197 -0.94 12.18 0.01
C GLU A 197 -1.97 12.93 0.86
N GLN A 198 -1.99 14.27 0.80
CA GLN A 198 -2.98 15.08 1.51
C GLN A 198 -4.40 14.72 1.08
N ALA A 199 -4.66 14.65 -0.23
CA ALA A 199 -5.97 14.27 -0.75
C ALA A 199 -6.40 12.86 -0.29
N LEU A 200 -5.48 11.88 -0.32
CA LEU A 200 -5.76 10.52 0.15
C LEU A 200 -5.99 10.48 1.68
N THR A 201 -5.28 11.31 2.44
CA THR A 201 -5.41 11.41 3.90
C THR A 201 -6.74 12.06 4.28
N GLU A 202 -7.21 13.05 3.53
CA GLU A 202 -8.54 13.65 3.70
C GLU A 202 -9.66 12.64 3.39
N GLU A 203 -9.51 11.85 2.31
CA GLU A 203 -10.44 10.77 1.99
C GLU A 203 -10.48 9.72 3.12
N TRP A 204 -9.30 9.35 3.63
CA TRP A 204 -9.16 8.45 4.78
C TRP A 204 -9.92 8.98 6.01
N GLN A 205 -9.68 10.23 6.39
CA GLN A 205 -10.34 10.86 7.54
C GLN A 205 -11.86 10.90 7.39
N THR A 206 -12.34 11.18 6.18
CA THR A 206 -13.79 11.19 5.85
C THR A 206 -14.40 9.79 6.02
N LEU A 207 -13.71 8.75 5.55
CA LEU A 207 -14.17 7.36 5.71
C LEU A 207 -14.13 6.90 7.17
N CYS A 208 -13.07 7.24 7.91
CA CYS A 208 -12.98 6.98 9.34
C CYS A 208 -14.13 7.64 10.11
N ALA A 209 -14.45 8.90 9.80
CA ALA A 209 -15.59 9.61 10.39
C ALA A 209 -16.93 8.93 10.04
N THR A 210 -17.10 8.49 8.78
CA THR A 210 -18.31 7.78 8.33
C THR A 210 -18.48 6.43 9.03
N LEU A 211 -17.38 5.75 9.32
CA LEU A 211 -17.34 4.48 10.05
C LEU A 211 -17.39 4.66 11.57
N GLY A 212 -17.27 5.89 12.09
CA GLY A 212 -17.24 6.18 13.52
C GLY A 212 -15.97 5.68 14.22
N VAL A 213 -14.87 5.56 13.48
CA VAL A 213 -13.58 5.07 14.00
C VAL A 213 -12.51 6.16 13.95
N GLN A 214 -11.55 6.08 14.85
CA GLN A 214 -10.35 6.93 14.85
C GLN A 214 -9.14 6.03 14.59
N LEU A 215 -8.81 5.85 13.32
CA LEU A 215 -7.67 5.04 12.88
C LEU A 215 -6.70 5.91 12.09
N GLN A 216 -5.41 5.72 12.30
CA GLN A 216 -4.35 6.33 11.51
C GLN A 216 -3.89 5.36 10.40
N PRO A 217 -3.43 5.85 9.24
CA PRO A 217 -2.94 4.99 8.15
C PRO A 217 -1.76 4.09 8.55
N GLN A 218 -1.00 4.43 9.60
CA GLN A 218 0.16 3.65 10.07
C GLN A 218 -0.19 2.63 11.16
N GLU A 219 -1.43 2.64 11.66
CA GLU A 219 -1.90 1.67 12.66
C GLU A 219 -2.21 0.30 12.03
N ASP A 220 -2.41 -0.69 12.89
CA ASP A 220 -2.78 -2.05 12.49
C ASP A 220 -4.23 -2.12 12.00
N LEU A 221 -4.43 -1.73 10.74
CA LEU A 221 -5.71 -1.89 10.05
C LEU A 221 -6.07 -3.37 9.83
N ALA A 222 -5.08 -4.24 9.66
CA ALA A 222 -5.31 -5.66 9.42
C ALA A 222 -6.00 -6.31 10.63
N GLY A 223 -5.48 -6.06 11.84
CA GLY A 223 -6.12 -6.51 13.08
C GLY A 223 -7.55 -5.99 13.25
N TRP A 224 -7.79 -4.71 12.93
CA TRP A 224 -9.13 -4.13 12.99
C TRP A 224 -10.10 -4.76 11.97
N LEU A 225 -9.65 -5.02 10.73
CA LEU A 225 -10.45 -5.69 9.71
C LEU A 225 -10.79 -7.12 10.12
N THR A 226 -9.80 -7.88 10.64
CA THR A 226 -10.01 -9.25 11.14
C THR A 226 -11.02 -9.27 12.29
N ALA A 227 -10.91 -8.37 13.27
CA ALA A 227 -11.90 -8.28 14.35
C ALA A 227 -13.33 -8.01 13.82
N ALA A 228 -13.43 -7.19 12.78
CA ALA A 228 -14.71 -6.88 12.16
C ALA A 228 -15.27 -8.02 11.29
N GLU A 229 -14.42 -8.89 10.74
CA GLU A 229 -14.81 -10.16 10.07
C GLU A 229 -15.24 -11.22 11.08
N GLU A 230 -14.51 -11.36 12.19
CA GLU A 230 -14.86 -12.26 13.28
C GLU A 230 -16.20 -11.90 13.90
N HIS A 231 -16.46 -10.61 14.15
CA HIS A 231 -17.76 -10.15 14.63
C HIS A 231 -18.89 -10.48 13.64
N GLU A 232 -18.64 -10.33 12.33
CA GLU A 232 -19.62 -10.69 11.30
C GLU A 232 -19.93 -12.20 11.29
N GLN A 233 -18.90 -13.05 11.45
CA GLN A 233 -19.09 -14.50 11.61
C GLN A 233 -19.93 -14.84 12.85
N GLN A 234 -19.72 -14.14 13.97
CA GLN A 234 -20.52 -14.35 15.18
C GLN A 234 -21.99 -13.96 14.96
N LEU A 235 -22.27 -12.89 14.22
CA LEU A 235 -23.64 -12.50 13.85
C LEU A 235 -24.32 -13.56 12.96
N ASP A 236 -23.59 -14.12 11.98
CA ASP A 236 -24.13 -15.18 11.14
C ASP A 236 -24.43 -16.47 11.93
N GLN A 237 -23.54 -16.85 12.86
CA GLN A 237 -23.78 -17.98 13.76
C GLN A 237 -24.99 -17.74 14.67
N LEU A 238 -25.16 -16.51 15.18
CA LEU A 238 -26.33 -16.15 15.99
C LEU A 238 -27.62 -16.22 15.17
N SER A 239 -27.58 -15.77 13.91
CA SER A 239 -28.70 -15.89 12.97
C SER A 239 -29.10 -17.34 12.74
N GLN A 240 -28.11 -18.23 12.55
CA GLN A 240 -28.36 -19.65 12.38
C GLN A 240 -29.01 -20.26 13.63
N ARG A 241 -28.54 -19.88 14.82
CA ARG A 241 -29.11 -20.33 16.08
C ARG A 241 -30.57 -19.90 16.26
N HIS A 242 -30.89 -18.63 15.98
CA HIS A 242 -32.28 -18.16 16.06
C HIS A 242 -33.20 -18.85 15.06
N ALA A 243 -32.73 -19.11 13.84
CA ALA A 243 -33.50 -19.86 12.84
C ALA A 243 -33.83 -21.28 13.34
N LEU A 244 -32.83 -22.00 13.87
CA LEU A 244 -33.03 -23.33 14.46
C LEU A 244 -33.94 -23.29 15.69
N GLN A 245 -33.80 -22.30 16.57
CA GLN A 245 -34.70 -22.14 17.73
C GLN A 245 -36.16 -21.95 17.30
N THR A 246 -36.39 -21.18 16.23
CA THR A 246 -37.73 -20.95 15.68
C THR A 246 -38.30 -22.24 15.09
N GLN A 247 -37.49 -23.00 14.35
CA GLN A 247 -37.88 -24.30 13.79
C GLN A 247 -38.19 -25.32 14.88
N ILE A 248 -37.33 -25.42 15.91
CA ILE A 248 -37.54 -26.28 17.07
C ILE A 248 -38.85 -25.93 17.78
N ALA A 249 -39.14 -24.64 17.99
CA ALA A 249 -40.39 -24.21 18.61
C ALA A 249 -41.61 -24.62 17.77
N ALA A 250 -41.58 -24.37 16.45
CA ALA A 250 -42.64 -24.77 15.54
C ALA A 250 -42.84 -26.30 15.49
N HIS A 251 -41.76 -27.08 15.41
CA HIS A 251 -41.82 -28.54 15.43
C HIS A 251 -42.32 -29.08 16.77
N THR A 252 -41.94 -28.45 17.88
CA THR A 252 -42.45 -28.79 19.22
C THR A 252 -43.97 -28.58 19.30
N GLU A 253 -44.47 -27.47 18.74
CA GLU A 253 -45.91 -27.21 18.66
C GLU A 253 -46.62 -28.25 17.78
N GLN A 254 -46.06 -28.63 16.63
CA GLN A 254 -46.62 -29.68 15.78
C GLN A 254 -46.66 -31.04 16.51
N VAL A 255 -45.59 -31.41 17.20
CA VAL A 255 -45.54 -32.65 18.00
C VAL A 255 -46.63 -32.61 19.07
N ALA A 256 -46.77 -31.51 19.81
CA ALA A 256 -47.81 -31.34 20.83
C ALA A 256 -49.22 -31.46 20.24
N ARG A 257 -49.48 -30.80 19.10
CA ARG A 257 -50.76 -30.85 18.38
C ARG A 257 -51.12 -32.26 17.94
N PHE A 258 -50.22 -32.97 17.25
CA PHE A 258 -50.49 -34.33 16.80
C PHE A 258 -50.64 -35.30 17.97
N THR A 259 -49.90 -35.10 19.05
CA THR A 259 -50.03 -35.90 20.28
C THR A 259 -51.42 -35.73 20.89
N ALA A 260 -51.89 -34.49 21.04
CA ALA A 260 -53.22 -34.19 21.55
C ALA A 260 -54.32 -34.73 20.64
N GLN A 261 -54.17 -34.61 19.31
CA GLN A 261 -55.13 -35.13 18.34
C GLN A 261 -55.25 -36.65 18.40
N ILE A 262 -54.12 -37.37 18.52
CA ILE A 262 -54.11 -38.83 18.66
C ILE A 262 -54.79 -39.21 19.98
N ALA A 263 -54.46 -38.56 21.09
CA ALA A 263 -55.06 -38.84 22.39
C ALA A 263 -56.57 -38.59 22.38
N GLN A 264 -57.04 -37.50 21.75
CA GLN A 264 -58.46 -37.20 21.61
C GLN A 264 -59.19 -38.25 20.75
N ARG A 265 -58.61 -38.64 19.61
CA ARG A 265 -59.18 -39.69 18.74
C ARG A 265 -59.25 -41.02 19.47
N GLN A 266 -58.21 -41.39 20.21
CA GLN A 266 -58.20 -42.60 21.02
C GLN A 266 -59.29 -42.56 22.10
N ALA A 267 -59.42 -41.46 22.83
CA ALA A 267 -60.45 -41.30 23.85
C ALA A 267 -61.87 -41.40 23.27
N SER A 268 -62.12 -40.77 22.12
CA SER A 268 -63.40 -40.88 21.39
C SER A 268 -63.69 -42.31 20.99
N LEU A 269 -62.74 -42.99 20.33
CA LEU A 269 -62.89 -44.38 19.90
C LEU A 269 -63.12 -45.32 21.09
N THR A 270 -62.40 -45.11 22.20
CA THR A 270 -62.61 -45.89 23.43
C THR A 270 -64.02 -45.66 24.00
N ALA A 271 -64.51 -44.43 24.02
CA ALA A 271 -65.87 -44.12 24.48
C ALA A 271 -66.95 -44.73 23.58
N ASP A 272 -66.78 -44.67 22.26
CA ASP A 272 -67.71 -45.25 21.28
C ASP A 272 -67.73 -46.79 21.38
N LEU A 273 -66.56 -47.44 21.46
CA LEU A 273 -66.46 -48.89 21.64
C LEU A 273 -67.05 -49.37 22.96
N ALA A 274 -66.91 -48.58 24.04
CA ALA A 274 -67.46 -48.93 25.34
C ALA A 274 -69.00 -49.03 25.32
N GLN A 275 -69.70 -48.29 24.43
CA GLN A 275 -71.15 -48.43 24.24
C GLN A 275 -71.56 -49.83 23.77
N TYR A 276 -70.63 -50.53 23.10
CA TYR A 276 -70.81 -51.89 22.59
C TYR A 276 -70.10 -52.94 23.46
N THR A 277 -69.68 -52.60 24.68
CA THR A 277 -68.87 -53.47 25.57
C THR A 277 -67.54 -53.94 24.97
N LEU A 278 -67.03 -53.19 23.98
CA LEU A 278 -65.75 -53.44 23.33
C LEU A 278 -64.67 -52.54 23.91
N SER A 279 -63.42 -53.01 23.90
CA SER A 279 -62.23 -52.23 24.28
C SER A 279 -61.34 -51.99 23.08
N LEU A 280 -60.73 -50.80 22.99
CA LEU A 280 -59.77 -50.47 21.95
C LEU A 280 -58.51 -51.36 22.09
N PRO A 281 -58.11 -52.13 21.06
CA PRO A 281 -56.93 -53.00 21.13
C PRO A 281 -55.63 -52.20 21.14
N ALA A 282 -54.56 -52.85 21.64
CA ALA A 282 -53.21 -52.33 21.48
C ALA A 282 -52.83 -52.25 19.98
N PRO A 283 -51.96 -51.31 19.57
CA PRO A 283 -51.60 -51.10 18.15
C PRO A 283 -51.14 -52.38 17.44
N GLU A 284 -50.33 -53.19 18.12
CA GLU A 284 -49.79 -54.46 17.62
C GLU A 284 -50.86 -55.52 17.37
N ASN A 285 -52.03 -55.42 18.00
CA ASN A 285 -53.12 -56.40 17.92
C ASN A 285 -54.32 -55.89 17.12
N GLU A 286 -54.23 -54.69 16.55
CA GLU A 286 -55.33 -54.02 15.83
C GLU A 286 -55.87 -54.86 14.67
N ALA A 287 -54.98 -55.44 13.86
CA ALA A 287 -55.36 -56.27 12.71
C ALA A 287 -56.07 -57.58 13.12
N SER A 288 -55.60 -58.23 14.19
CA SER A 288 -56.24 -59.45 14.72
C SER A 288 -57.61 -59.13 15.28
N TRP A 289 -57.71 -58.05 16.06
CA TRP A 289 -58.96 -57.60 16.66
C TRP A 289 -60.02 -57.23 15.61
N LEU A 290 -59.63 -56.52 14.55
CA LEU A 290 -60.52 -56.19 13.43
C LEU A 290 -61.00 -57.44 12.68
N ASN A 291 -60.11 -58.42 12.45
CA ASN A 291 -60.47 -59.67 11.80
C ASN A 291 -61.48 -60.49 12.62
N GLU A 292 -61.27 -60.59 13.94
CA GLU A 292 -62.21 -61.25 14.83
C GLU A 292 -63.60 -60.59 14.80
N ARG A 293 -63.67 -59.26 14.84
CA ARG A 293 -64.95 -58.54 14.73
C ARG A 293 -65.61 -58.72 13.35
N ALA A 294 -64.82 -58.76 12.28
CA ALA A 294 -65.33 -58.98 10.93
C ALA A 294 -65.90 -60.39 10.76
N ASP A 295 -65.27 -61.40 11.36
CA ASP A 295 -65.75 -62.77 11.32
C ASP A 295 -67.00 -62.96 12.19
N GLU A 296 -67.07 -62.33 13.38
CA GLU A 296 -68.30 -62.26 14.17
C GLU A 296 -69.46 -61.64 13.38
N ALA A 297 -69.22 -60.54 12.66
CA ALA A 297 -70.23 -59.90 11.83
C ALA A 297 -70.73 -60.81 10.69
N LYS A 298 -69.83 -61.55 10.03
CA LYS A 298 -70.22 -62.55 9.00
C LYS A 298 -71.07 -63.67 9.58
N ILE A 299 -70.73 -64.18 10.76
CA ILE A 299 -71.51 -65.23 11.44
C ILE A 299 -72.92 -64.71 11.78
N TRP A 300 -73.04 -63.48 12.29
CA TRP A 300 -74.33 -62.84 12.53
C TRP A 300 -75.15 -62.68 11.25
N GLN A 301 -74.52 -62.25 10.16
CA GLN A 301 -75.18 -62.09 8.87
C GLN A 301 -75.69 -63.41 8.28
N GLN A 302 -74.88 -64.48 8.35
CA GLN A 302 -75.28 -65.82 7.92
C GLN A 302 -76.48 -66.35 8.71
N ARG A 303 -76.46 -66.20 10.04
CA ARG A 303 -77.59 -66.58 10.89
C ARG A 303 -78.85 -65.78 10.54
N GLN A 304 -78.71 -64.48 10.25
CA GLN A 304 -79.85 -63.66 9.86
C GLN A 304 -80.46 -64.11 8.52
N THR A 305 -79.64 -64.55 7.56
CA THR A 305 -80.12 -65.11 6.28
C THR A 305 -80.69 -66.52 6.40
N GLU A 306 -80.35 -67.27 7.44
CA GLU A 306 -80.95 -68.59 7.75
C GLU A 306 -82.33 -68.47 8.43
N PHE A 307 -82.62 -67.33 9.05
CA PHE A 307 -83.90 -67.02 9.69
C PHE A 307 -84.83 -66.11 8.84
N ALA A 308 -84.42 -65.76 7.62
CA ALA A 308 -85.21 -65.01 6.64
C ALA A 308 -85.80 -65.95 5.59
#